data_AF-A0A822AE35-F1
#
_entry.id   AF-A0A822AE35-F1
#
_cell.length_a   1.000
_cell.length_b   1.000
_cell.length_c   1.000
_cell.angle_alpha   90.00
_cell.angle_beta   90.00
_cell.angle_gamma   90.00
#
_symmetry.space_group_name_H-M   'P 1'
#
loop_
_entity.id
_entity.type
_entity.pdbx_description
1 polymer ?
#
loop_
_entity_poly.entity_id
_entity_poly.type
_entity_poly.pdbx_seq_one_letter_code
_entity_poly.pdbx_strand_id
1 'polypeptide(L)'
;MITLGDDGAMHLANALSKNTTLTTLDLHWTEIEKEGSLYLANALKKNNTLTTLDLKWNKIGDEGAQYLADALGQNKALVTLQLAANGISGKGVYHLANALIENTTLNTLNLDSNKIGTDGAQHLGNALCNNS
;
A
#
# COMPACT_ATOMS: atom_id res chain seq x y z
N MET A 1 18.54 -17.23 4.96
CA MET A 1 17.77 -16.26 5.76
C MET A 1 16.32 -16.56 5.45
N ILE A 2 15.51 -16.98 6.42
CA ILE A 2 14.07 -17.20 6.19
C ILE A 2 13.42 -15.83 6.30
N THR A 3 12.99 -15.27 5.18
CA THR A 3 12.24 -14.02 5.14
C THR A 3 10.74 -14.34 5.20
N LEU A 4 9.93 -13.34 5.54
CA LEU A 4 8.47 -13.51 5.59
C LEU A 4 7.93 -13.87 4.20
N GLY A 5 8.38 -13.12 3.18
CA GLY A 5 8.01 -13.29 1.79
C GLY A 5 6.50 -13.20 1.56
N ASP A 6 6.10 -13.57 0.34
CA ASP A 6 4.69 -13.56 -0.06
C ASP A 6 3.85 -14.60 0.69
N ASP A 7 4.41 -15.77 1.00
CA ASP A 7 3.74 -16.82 1.77
C ASP A 7 3.41 -16.38 3.20
N GLY A 8 4.36 -15.72 3.87
CA GLY A 8 4.12 -15.18 5.19
C GLY A 8 3.13 -13.99 5.15
N ALA A 9 3.20 -13.15 4.11
CA ALA A 9 2.21 -12.09 3.89
C ALA A 9 0.80 -12.66 3.66
N MET A 10 0.67 -13.79 2.96
CA MET A 10 -0.59 -14.51 2.78
C MET A 10 -1.19 -14.93 4.13
N HIS A 11 -0.39 -15.53 5.01
CA HIS A 11 -0.85 -15.95 6.33
C HIS A 11 -1.25 -14.76 7.21
N LEU A 12 -0.45 -13.68 7.20
CA LEU A 12 -0.79 -12.45 7.90
C LEU A 12 -2.06 -11.80 7.37
N ALA A 13 -2.24 -11.73 6.04
CA ALA A 13 -3.44 -11.20 5.41
C ALA A 13 -4.70 -11.97 5.84
N ASN A 14 -4.61 -13.30 5.87
CA ASN A 14 -5.71 -14.15 6.34
C ASN A 14 -6.10 -13.84 7.80
N ALA A 15 -5.13 -13.64 8.68
CA ALA A 15 -5.37 -13.25 10.07
C ALA A 15 -5.92 -11.82 10.17
N LEU A 16 -5.30 -10.87 9.46
CA LEU A 16 -5.66 -9.46 9.45
C LEU A 16 -7.09 -9.23 8.96
N SER A 17 -7.57 -10.01 7.99
CA SER A 17 -8.95 -9.93 7.48
C SER A 17 -10.03 -10.22 8.52
N LYS A 18 -9.68 -10.87 9.64
CA LYS A 18 -10.57 -11.21 10.76
C LYS A 18 -10.23 -10.42 12.02
N ASN A 19 -9.06 -9.79 12.06
CA ASN A 19 -8.60 -9.06 13.22
C ASN A 19 -9.37 -7.73 13.34
N THR A 20 -9.80 -7.41 14.56
CA THR A 20 -10.59 -6.21 14.87
C THR A 20 -9.94 -5.36 15.96
N THR A 21 -8.64 -5.55 16.24
CA THR A 21 -7.95 -4.90 17.35
C THR A 21 -6.63 -4.25 16.97
N LEU A 22 -5.96 -4.75 15.93
CA LEU A 22 -4.65 -4.29 15.50
C LEU A 22 -4.77 -3.01 14.70
N THR A 23 -4.12 -1.95 15.17
CA THR A 23 -4.14 -0.64 14.52
C THR A 23 -2.90 -0.36 13.69
N THR A 24 -1.80 -1.09 13.92
CA THR A 24 -0.50 -0.92 13.26
C THR A 24 0.09 -2.27 12.91
N LEU A 25 0.58 -2.40 11.68
CA LEU A 25 1.30 -3.58 11.20
C LEU A 25 2.57 -3.11 10.48
N ASP A 26 3.72 -3.52 11.00
CA ASP A 26 5.04 -3.24 10.43
C ASP A 26 5.60 -4.49 9.76
N LEU A 27 5.81 -4.40 8.45
CA LEU A 27 6.39 -5.41 7.58
C LEU A 27 7.54 -4.80 6.77
N HIS A 28 8.32 -3.90 7.36
CA HIS A 28 9.49 -3.37 6.68
C HIS A 28 10.52 -4.48 6.40
N TRP A 29 11.13 -4.45 5.21
CA TRP A 29 12.21 -5.36 4.83
C TRP A 29 11.88 -6.85 5.03
N THR A 30 10.72 -7.26 4.53
CA THR A 30 10.23 -8.64 4.67
C THR A 30 10.29 -9.46 3.37
N GLU A 31 10.87 -8.90 2.30
CA GLU A 31 10.90 -9.49 0.95
C GLU A 31 9.52 -9.77 0.35
N ILE A 32 8.53 -8.95 0.72
CA ILE A 32 7.21 -8.98 0.08
C ILE A 32 7.36 -8.47 -1.35
N GLU A 33 6.84 -9.23 -2.30
CA GLU A 33 6.77 -8.84 -3.70
C GLU A 33 5.29 -8.54 -4.05
N LYS A 34 4.95 -8.62 -5.33
CA LYS A 34 3.60 -8.26 -5.80
C LYS A 34 2.50 -9.19 -5.27
N GLU A 35 2.77 -10.48 -5.07
CA GLU A 35 1.75 -11.44 -4.61
C GLU A 35 1.45 -11.25 -3.13
N GLY A 36 2.47 -10.99 -2.30
CA GLY A 36 2.27 -10.62 -0.90
C GLY A 36 1.48 -9.31 -0.77
N SER A 37 1.75 -8.34 -1.65
CA SER A 37 0.97 -7.12 -1.75
C SER A 37 -0.50 -7.38 -2.11
N LEU A 38 -0.77 -8.30 -3.04
CA LEU A 38 -2.12 -8.73 -3.41
C LEU A 38 -2.89 -9.30 -2.19
N TYR A 39 -2.24 -10.17 -1.42
CA TYR A 39 -2.87 -10.73 -0.23
C TYR A 39 -3.19 -9.66 0.81
N LEU A 40 -2.23 -8.78 1.11
CA LEU A 40 -2.43 -7.67 2.05
C LEU A 40 -3.52 -6.71 1.58
N ALA A 41 -3.55 -6.36 0.30
CA ALA A 41 -4.60 -5.54 -0.31
C ALA A 41 -6.00 -6.15 -0.13
N ASN A 42 -6.13 -7.46 -0.35
CA ASN A 42 -7.40 -8.16 -0.16
C ASN A 42 -7.84 -8.20 1.32
N ALA A 43 -6.89 -8.28 2.26
CA ALA A 43 -7.18 -8.17 3.69
C ALA A 43 -7.61 -6.75 4.07
N LEU A 44 -6.94 -5.71 3.55
CA LEU A 44 -7.27 -4.31 3.78
C LEU A 44 -8.69 -3.96 3.33
N LYS A 45 -9.18 -4.52 2.22
CA LYS A 45 -10.58 -4.31 1.78
C LYS A 45 -11.62 -4.74 2.83
N LYS A 46 -11.26 -5.66 3.74
CA LYS A 46 -12.15 -6.19 4.79
C LYS A 46 -11.84 -5.64 6.18
N ASN A 47 -10.59 -5.29 6.44
CA ASN A 47 -10.16 -4.80 7.74
C ASN A 47 -10.48 -3.30 7.90
N ASN A 48 -11.19 -2.96 8.98
CA ASN A 48 -11.61 -1.59 9.29
C ASN A 48 -10.96 -1.04 10.57
N THR A 49 -9.88 -1.66 11.06
CA THR A 49 -9.21 -1.30 12.31
C THR A 49 -7.74 -0.91 12.13
N LEU A 50 -7.09 -1.43 11.08
CA LEU A 50 -5.72 -1.10 10.75
C LEU A 50 -5.63 0.32 10.20
N THR A 51 -4.94 1.18 10.95
CA THR A 51 -4.73 2.59 10.60
C THR A 51 -3.36 2.83 9.99
N THR A 52 -2.37 1.96 10.27
CA THR A 52 -1.00 2.10 9.78
C THR A 52 -0.49 0.78 9.23
N LEU A 53 -0.02 0.82 7.99
CA LEU A 53 0.66 -0.30 7.34
C LEU A 53 2.04 0.17 6.84
N ASP A 54 3.10 -0.43 7.38
CA ASP A 54 4.47 -0.20 6.93
C ASP A 54 4.96 -1.33 6.03
N LEU A 55 5.25 -1.00 4.78
CA LEU A 55 5.77 -1.93 3.76
C LEU A 55 7.08 -1.43 3.15
N LYS A 56 7.82 -0.55 3.83
CA LYS A 56 9.09 -0.02 3.27
C LYS A 56 10.10 -1.13 2.99
N TRP A 57 11.00 -0.91 2.05
CA TRP A 57 12.11 -1.82 1.75
C TRP A 57 11.68 -3.23 1.33
N ASN A 58 10.58 -3.32 0.57
CA ASN A 58 10.12 -4.57 -0.04
C ASN A 58 10.29 -4.48 -1.58
N LYS A 59 9.68 -5.39 -2.35
CA LYS A 59 9.79 -5.46 -3.82
C LYS A 59 8.41 -5.43 -4.48
N ILE A 60 7.50 -4.62 -3.94
CA ILE A 60 6.08 -4.57 -4.34
C ILE A 60 5.91 -4.26 -5.84
N GLY A 61 6.71 -3.35 -6.39
CA GLY A 61 6.64 -2.95 -7.80
C GLY A 61 5.31 -2.31 -8.20
N ASP A 62 5.12 -2.08 -9.50
CA ASP A 62 3.93 -1.38 -10.03
C ASP A 62 2.64 -2.19 -9.86
N GLU A 63 2.68 -3.49 -10.12
CA GLU A 63 1.52 -4.39 -9.97
C GLU A 63 1.08 -4.47 -8.50
N GLY A 64 2.03 -4.62 -7.57
CA GLY A 64 1.72 -4.61 -6.15
C GLY A 64 1.15 -3.28 -5.67
N ALA A 65 1.62 -2.15 -6.21
CA ALA A 65 1.08 -0.82 -5.92
C ALA A 65 -0.34 -0.65 -6.47
N GLN A 66 -0.65 -1.23 -7.63
CA GLN A 66 -2.02 -1.27 -8.16
C GLN A 66 -2.96 -2.01 -7.21
N TYR A 67 -2.57 -3.18 -6.68
CA TYR A 67 -3.42 -3.90 -5.73
C TYR A 67 -3.69 -3.09 -4.45
N LEU A 68 -2.67 -2.40 -3.92
CA LEU A 68 -2.84 -1.52 -2.77
C LEU A 68 -3.73 -0.31 -3.10
N ALA A 69 -3.62 0.27 -4.30
CA ALA A 69 -4.50 1.33 -4.76
C ALA A 69 -5.97 0.87 -4.81
N ASP A 70 -6.23 -0.32 -5.36
CA ASP A 70 -7.59 -0.90 -5.39
C ASP A 70 -8.14 -1.11 -3.97
N ALA A 71 -7.29 -1.45 -3.01
CA ALA A 71 -7.68 -1.57 -1.61
C ALA A 71 -7.95 -0.20 -0.98
N LEU A 72 -7.13 0.82 -1.25
CA LEU A 72 -7.33 2.19 -0.78
C LEU A 72 -8.65 2.79 -1.26
N GLY A 73 -9.11 2.48 -2.48
CA GLY A 73 -10.41 2.95 -2.97
C GLY A 73 -11.60 2.47 -2.11
N GLN A 74 -11.47 1.31 -1.45
CA GLN A 74 -12.54 0.69 -0.66
C GLN A 74 -12.34 0.84 0.84
N ASN A 75 -11.08 0.84 1.31
CA ASN A 75 -10.75 0.92 2.72
C ASN A 75 -10.92 2.35 3.24
N LYS A 76 -11.67 2.51 4.33
CA LYS A 76 -11.94 3.80 5.00
C LYS A 76 -11.39 3.84 6.43
N ALA A 77 -10.36 3.06 6.73
CA ALA A 77 -9.73 2.98 8.05
C ALA A 77 -8.23 3.31 8.03
N LEU A 78 -7.55 3.02 6.91
CA LEU A 78 -6.12 3.23 6.78
C LEU A 78 -5.84 4.74 6.67
N VAL A 79 -4.93 5.20 7.54
CA VAL A 79 -4.50 6.59 7.66
C VAL A 79 -3.06 6.76 7.18
N THR A 80 -2.21 5.75 7.40
CA THR A 80 -0.80 5.77 7.04
C THR A 80 -0.43 4.55 6.21
N LEU A 81 0.14 4.78 5.03
CA LEU A 81 0.71 3.77 4.16
C LEU A 81 2.16 4.13 3.82
N GLN A 82 3.11 3.29 4.24
CA GLN A 82 4.53 3.49 3.95
C GLN A 82 4.99 2.54 2.84
N LEU A 83 5.40 3.09 1.70
CA LEU A 83 5.84 2.36 0.51
C LEU A 83 7.24 2.76 0.05
N ALA A 84 8.05 3.37 0.91
CA ALA A 84 9.40 3.77 0.54
C ALA A 84 10.25 2.57 0.09
N ALA A 85 11.12 2.78 -0.89
CA ALA A 85 12.03 1.75 -1.42
C ALA A 85 11.34 0.44 -1.83
N ASN A 86 10.36 0.51 -2.74
CA ASN A 86 9.59 -0.64 -3.22
C ASN A 86 9.70 -0.92 -4.72
N GLY A 87 10.54 -0.17 -5.44
CA GLY A 87 10.69 -0.30 -6.89
C GLY A 87 9.45 0.17 -7.67
N ILE A 88 8.59 0.99 -7.07
CA ILE A 88 7.40 1.55 -7.70
C ILE A 88 7.84 2.62 -8.70
N SER A 89 7.32 2.57 -9.92
CA SER A 89 7.55 3.55 -10.97
C SER A 89 6.38 4.54 -11.10
N GLY A 90 6.46 5.45 -12.07
CA GLY A 90 5.34 6.32 -12.43
C GLY A 90 4.04 5.56 -12.74
N LYS A 91 4.11 4.31 -13.21
CA LYS A 91 2.93 3.48 -13.48
C LYS A 91 2.21 3.04 -12.21
N GLY A 92 2.93 2.54 -11.20
CA GLY A 92 2.34 2.20 -9.91
C GLY A 92 1.81 3.44 -9.19
N VAL A 93 2.54 4.56 -9.30
CA VAL A 93 2.10 5.85 -8.76
C VAL A 93 0.82 6.37 -9.43
N TYR A 94 0.63 6.16 -10.73
CA TYR A 94 -0.63 6.49 -11.42
C TYR A 94 -1.83 5.81 -10.76
N HIS A 95 -1.72 4.52 -10.40
CA HIS A 95 -2.80 3.82 -9.70
C HIS A 95 -3.05 4.39 -8.30
N LEU A 96 -1.98 4.61 -7.52
CA LEU A 96 -2.09 5.20 -6.18
C LEU A 96 -2.72 6.59 -6.23
N ALA A 97 -2.32 7.43 -7.21
CA ALA A 97 -2.86 8.76 -7.41
C ALA A 97 -4.37 8.74 -7.70
N ASN A 98 -4.83 7.84 -8.57
CA ASN A 98 -6.27 7.70 -8.83
C ASN A 98 -7.05 7.23 -7.60
N ALA A 99 -6.49 6.31 -6.81
CA ALA A 99 -7.14 5.86 -5.58
C ALA A 99 -7.19 6.98 -4.51
N LEU A 100 -6.19 7.85 -4.46
CA LEU A 100 -6.16 8.99 -3.54
C LEU A 100 -7.32 9.96 -3.79
N ILE A 101 -7.71 10.21 -5.04
CA ILE A 101 -8.82 11.14 -5.36
C ILE A 101 -10.11 10.76 -4.61
N GLU A 102 -10.40 9.46 -4.49
CA GLU A 102 -11.60 8.93 -3.84
C GLU A 102 -11.40 8.55 -2.35
N ASN A 103 -10.14 8.53 -1.88
CA ASN A 103 -9.81 8.15 -0.52
C ASN A 103 -9.77 9.39 0.39
N THR A 104 -10.61 9.39 1.41
CA THR A 104 -10.78 10.51 2.34
C THR A 104 -10.15 10.26 3.72
N THR A 105 -9.44 9.14 3.90
CA THR A 105 -8.93 8.70 5.22
C THR A 105 -7.41 8.65 5.29
N LEU A 106 -6.74 8.39 4.16
CA LEU A 106 -5.30 8.32 4.08
C LEU A 106 -4.71 9.73 4.19
N ASN A 107 -3.96 9.96 5.27
CA ASN A 107 -3.32 11.23 5.56
C ASN A 107 -1.81 11.18 5.26
N THR A 108 -1.20 9.99 5.37
CA THR A 108 0.23 9.82 5.12
C THR A 108 0.46 8.74 4.07
N LEU A 109 1.02 9.14 2.94
CA LEU A 109 1.55 8.25 1.91
C LEU A 109 3.05 8.53 1.73
N ASN A 110 3.90 7.56 2.07
CA ASN A 110 5.35 7.68 1.87
C ASN A 110 5.79 6.91 0.63
N LEU A 111 6.32 7.61 -0.37
CA LEU A 111 6.83 7.05 -1.62
C LEU A 111 8.34 7.26 -1.81
N ASP A 112 9.07 7.62 -0.75
CA ASP A 112 10.51 7.88 -0.82
C ASP A 112 11.30 6.73 -1.47
N SER A 113 12.43 7.03 -2.10
CA SER A 113 13.32 6.01 -2.68
C SER A 113 12.64 5.07 -3.71
N ASN A 114 11.64 5.57 -4.44
CA ASN A 114 11.01 4.90 -5.59
C ASN A 114 11.40 5.58 -6.92
N LYS A 115 11.04 4.97 -8.05
CA LYS A 115 11.37 5.43 -9.41
C LYS A 115 10.22 6.22 -10.04
N ILE A 116 9.67 7.18 -9.29
CA ILE A 116 8.40 7.88 -9.62
C ILE A 116 8.46 8.59 -10.98
N GLY A 117 9.57 9.27 -11.28
CA GLY A 117 9.73 10.06 -12.51
C GLY A 117 8.81 11.28 -12.58
N THR A 118 8.92 12.06 -13.66
CA THR A 118 8.13 13.28 -13.88
C THR A 118 6.64 12.98 -14.07
N ASP A 119 6.31 11.93 -14.81
CA ASP A 119 4.92 11.55 -15.11
C ASP A 119 4.20 11.11 -13.84
N GLY A 120 4.85 10.30 -13.00
CA GLY A 120 4.32 9.91 -11.69
C GLY A 120 4.11 11.12 -10.77
N ALA A 121 5.05 12.07 -10.76
CA ALA A 121 4.91 13.32 -10.00
C ALA A 121 3.74 14.18 -10.51
N GLN A 122 3.51 14.22 -11.83
CA GLN A 122 2.36 14.91 -12.42
C GLN A 122 1.04 14.26 -11.98
N HIS A 123 0.95 12.93 -12.00
CA HIS A 123 -0.24 12.21 -11.52
C HIS A 123 -0.53 12.49 -10.03
N LEU A 124 0.50 12.47 -9.18
CA LEU A 124 0.36 12.85 -7.77
C LEU A 124 -0.09 14.31 -7.62
N GLY A 125 0.53 15.24 -8.35
CA GLY A 125 0.14 16.66 -8.32
C GLY A 125 -1.34 16.86 -8.65
N ASN A 126 -1.82 16.17 -9.69
CA ASN A 126 -3.24 16.21 -10.06
C ASN A 126 -4.13 15.61 -8.96
N ALA A 127 -3.76 14.46 -8.39
CA ALA A 127 -4.53 13.83 -7.32
C ALA A 127 -4.62 14.71 -6.08
N LEU A 128 -3.51 15.35 -5.68
CA LEU A 128 -3.47 16.24 -4.51
C LEU A 128 -4.35 17.50 -4.67
N CYS A 129 -4.54 17.99 -5.91
CA CYS A 129 -5.48 19.08 -6.17
C CYS A 129 -6.95 18.67 -6.05
N ASN A 130 -7.26 17.37 -6.10
CA ASN A 130 -8.63 16.84 -6.12
C ASN A 130 -8.96 15.94 -4.92
N ASN A 131 -7.97 15.63 -4.07
CA ASN A 131 -8.16 14.87 -2.84
C ASN A 131 -8.63 15.82 -1.72
N SER A 132 -9.82 15.55 -1.16
CA SER A 132 -10.50 16.40 -0.18
C SER A 132 -11.13 15.59 0.95
#